data_AF-A0AA42YCP8-F1
#
_entry.id   AF-A0AA42YCP8-F1
#
_cell.length_a   1.000
_cell.length_b   1.000
_cell.length_c   1.000
_cell.angle_alpha   90.00
_cell.angle_beta   90.00
_cell.angle_gamma   90.00
#
_symmetry.space_group_name_H-M   'P 1'
#
loop_
_entity.id
_entity.type
_entity.pdbx_description
1 polymer ?
#
loop_
_entity_poly.entity_id
_entity_poly.type
_entity_poly.pdbx_seq_one_letter_code
_entity_poly.pdbx_strand_id
1 'polypeptide(L)'
;YATDFAADDLQSFHRLLNRAAETTALDDGRSDTLPVAPDEARRQAYLRAGRAVADTCEILIAVWDGAEGANGVGTAAIVRYAVERNRSVLWVDANDPSKPVRWLIPNDDDASPRAWRAAPMPATAKDLSLSFHGLAAYNRDPAHDSARAREIAARETATLYAVAARTGLAADCLAPLIRTLLPHYARADQLAARYQALYTTAARWLYGLAAVAVTIPVLQVLFLPDQSWIIGFEVLALLVILALLEIGRHDAWHDKWLQDRHLAERLRTAMFMVLVDVAGPRRTAPLERFLPFYDAVGAWVGHAAARLTREASTLRCHVDQVGPLRDFVLRAWIDGQTEHHQNSVGRHRGLSRRAHRVGLVLFVVTLVAASLHAVGIGHVEDARELSAWGVIGFTLIALSIALPAWGVAVHAINSMLDRDRISARAERMCRILEYEIARDIEQATSFEELRDAVGRAGELLLRENYEWLTSLAFQELHRPG
;
A
#
# COMPACT_ATOMS: atom_id res chain seq x y z
N TYR A 1 35.15 -16.07 11.27
CA TYR A 1 33.98 -16.97 11.17
C TYR A 1 34.38 -18.35 10.68
N ALA A 2 34.80 -18.56 9.42
CA ALA A 2 35.27 -19.89 8.99
C ALA A 2 36.43 -20.44 9.83
N THR A 3 37.34 -19.56 10.25
CA THR A 3 38.47 -19.86 11.15
C THR A 3 38.07 -20.30 12.56
N ASP A 4 36.79 -20.20 12.93
CA ASP A 4 36.30 -20.45 14.28
C ASP A 4 35.74 -21.87 14.46
N PHE A 5 35.67 -22.65 13.38
CA PHE A 5 35.15 -24.01 13.38
C PHE A 5 36.27 -25.06 13.34
N ALA A 6 36.06 -26.17 14.05
CA ALA A 6 36.86 -27.38 13.88
C ALA A 6 36.59 -28.04 12.51
N ALA A 7 37.41 -29.00 12.09
CA ALA A 7 37.35 -29.57 10.73
C ALA A 7 35.96 -30.12 10.34
N ASP A 8 35.27 -30.81 11.25
CA ASP A 8 33.94 -31.40 10.99
C ASP A 8 32.84 -30.32 10.91
N ASP A 9 32.92 -29.31 11.78
CA ASP A 9 31.99 -28.18 11.80
C ASP A 9 32.20 -27.26 10.59
N LEU A 10 33.44 -27.13 10.11
CA LEU A 10 33.79 -26.35 8.93
C LEU A 10 33.15 -26.93 7.66
N GLN A 11 33.07 -28.26 7.57
CA GLN A 11 32.38 -28.90 6.45
C GLN A 11 30.88 -28.61 6.49
N SER A 12 30.26 -28.66 7.67
CA SER A 12 28.85 -28.31 7.84
C SER A 12 28.58 -26.82 7.58
N PHE A 13 29.48 -25.93 8.00
CA PHE A 13 29.44 -24.50 7.70
C PHE A 13 29.44 -24.25 6.19
N HIS A 14 30.42 -24.80 5.44
CA HIS A 14 30.47 -24.65 3.99
C HIS A 14 29.25 -25.27 3.29
N ARG A 15 28.74 -26.40 3.79
CA ARG A 15 27.52 -27.03 3.27
C ARG A 15 26.30 -26.12 3.41
N LEU A 16 26.13 -25.48 4.57
CA LEU A 16 25.04 -24.53 4.81
C LEU A 16 25.22 -23.25 4.00
N LEU A 17 26.44 -22.72 3.94
CA LEU A 17 26.77 -21.52 3.18
C LEU A 17 26.48 -21.71 1.68
N ASN A 18 26.87 -22.86 1.11
CA ASN A 18 26.60 -23.18 -0.31
C ASN A 18 25.11 -23.42 -0.62
N ARG A 19 24.29 -23.70 0.40
CA ARG A 19 22.83 -23.86 0.26
C ARG A 19 22.06 -22.57 0.50
N ALA A 20 22.71 -21.52 1.02
CA ALA A 20 22.05 -20.26 1.30
C ALA A 20 21.61 -19.62 -0.01
N ALA A 21 20.36 -19.16 -0.07
CA ALA A 21 19.85 -18.41 -1.21
C ALA A 21 20.54 -17.05 -1.36
N GLU A 22 20.97 -16.46 -0.24
CA GLU A 22 21.65 -15.18 -0.18
C GLU A 22 22.70 -15.19 0.96
N THR A 23 23.82 -14.52 0.72
CA THR A 23 24.87 -14.33 1.73
C THR A 23 25.29 -12.87 1.76
N THR A 24 25.26 -12.25 2.94
CA THR A 24 25.77 -10.89 3.15
C THR A 24 27.03 -10.95 3.99
N ALA A 25 28.15 -10.53 3.40
CA ALA A 25 29.39 -10.32 4.15
C ALA A 25 29.37 -8.90 4.73
N LEU A 26 29.54 -8.79 6.05
CA LEU A 26 29.73 -7.51 6.72
C LEU A 26 31.23 -7.24 6.84
N ASP A 27 31.59 -5.97 6.71
CA ASP A 27 32.95 -5.52 6.99
C ASP A 27 33.31 -5.87 8.45
N ASP A 28 34.53 -6.39 8.67
CA ASP A 28 35.05 -6.59 10.01
C ASP A 28 35.24 -5.25 10.74
N GLY A 29 35.23 -4.15 9.96
CA GLY A 29 35.35 -2.76 10.33
C GLY A 29 36.50 -2.52 11.29
N ARG A 30 37.62 -3.18 10.97
CA ARG A 30 38.96 -2.71 11.34
C ARG A 30 39.13 -1.32 10.75
N SER A 31 39.28 -0.34 11.63
CA SER A 31 39.63 1.01 11.21
C SER A 31 41.14 1.08 11.04
N ASP A 32 41.63 1.47 9.87
CA ASP A 32 43.06 1.72 9.62
C ASP A 32 43.64 2.84 10.51
N THR A 33 42.78 3.63 11.18
CA THR A 33 43.20 4.82 11.93
C THR A 33 43.38 4.60 13.43
N LEU A 34 42.89 3.49 14.01
CA LEU A 34 43.06 3.18 15.44
C LEU A 34 43.28 1.67 15.68
N PRO A 35 44.41 1.26 16.29
CA PRO A 35 44.66 -0.15 16.59
C PRO A 35 43.73 -0.64 17.71
N VAL A 36 42.73 -1.45 17.34
CA VAL A 36 41.90 -2.22 18.28
C VAL A 36 42.54 -3.59 18.49
N ALA A 37 42.62 -4.06 19.75
CA ALA A 37 43.14 -5.39 20.06
C ALA A 37 42.39 -6.47 19.24
N PRO A 38 43.09 -7.49 18.68
CA PRO A 38 42.49 -8.46 17.76
C PRO A 38 41.22 -9.15 18.29
N ASP A 39 41.20 -9.49 19.59
CA ASP A 39 40.06 -10.14 20.23
C ASP A 39 38.87 -9.20 20.40
N GLU A 40 39.11 -7.92 20.66
CA GLU A 40 38.05 -6.91 20.77
C GLU A 40 37.44 -6.60 19.40
N ALA A 41 38.28 -6.46 18.37
CA ALA A 41 37.82 -6.31 16.99
C ALA A 41 36.95 -7.51 16.55
N ARG A 42 37.39 -8.73 16.90
CA ARG A 42 36.62 -9.96 16.66
C ARG A 42 35.27 -9.93 17.38
N ARG A 43 35.22 -9.59 18.67
CA ARG A 43 33.97 -9.49 19.44
C ARG A 43 33.00 -8.47 18.84
N GLN A 44 33.50 -7.31 18.42
CA GLN A 44 32.68 -6.29 17.78
C GLN A 44 32.12 -6.75 16.43
N ALA A 45 32.88 -7.51 15.64
CA ALA A 45 32.39 -8.10 14.40
C ALA A 45 31.22 -9.08 14.65
N TYR A 46 31.31 -9.93 15.67
CA TYR A 46 30.21 -10.82 16.09
C TYR A 46 28.97 -10.04 16.53
N LEU A 47 29.15 -8.99 17.34
CA LEU A 47 28.06 -8.13 17.78
C LEU A 47 27.39 -7.42 16.59
N ARG A 48 28.17 -6.88 15.65
CA ARG A 48 27.65 -6.26 14.41
C ARG A 48 26.85 -7.24 13.58
N ALA A 49 27.36 -8.47 13.41
CA ALA A 49 26.64 -9.52 12.70
C ALA A 49 25.30 -9.86 13.36
N GLY A 50 25.28 -10.06 14.68
CA GLY A 50 24.03 -10.34 15.40
C GLY A 50 23.04 -9.17 15.37
N ARG A 51 23.53 -7.92 15.44
CA ARG A 51 22.71 -6.71 15.29
C ARG A 51 22.11 -6.61 13.89
N ALA A 52 22.88 -6.90 12.85
CA ALA A 52 22.39 -6.91 11.47
C ALA A 52 21.29 -7.97 11.26
N VAL A 53 21.39 -9.14 11.90
CA VAL A 53 20.32 -10.15 11.91
C VAL A 53 19.06 -9.59 12.59
N ALA A 54 19.19 -8.98 13.77
CA ALA A 54 18.06 -8.38 14.48
C ALA A 54 17.41 -7.22 13.71
N ASP A 55 18.21 -6.41 13.02
CA ASP A 55 17.73 -5.27 12.23
C ASP A 55 16.97 -5.72 10.98
N THR A 56 17.30 -6.89 10.42
CA THR A 56 16.69 -7.43 9.19
C THR A 56 15.54 -8.40 9.44
N CYS A 57 15.39 -8.91 10.66
CA CYS A 57 14.29 -9.79 11.05
C CYS A 57 13.12 -9.00 11.65
N GLU A 58 11.92 -9.54 11.47
CA GLU A 58 10.73 -9.07 12.18
C GLU A 58 10.43 -9.94 13.40
N ILE A 59 10.65 -11.25 13.24
CA ILE A 59 10.57 -12.25 14.28
C ILE A 59 11.96 -12.88 14.43
N LEU A 60 12.55 -12.77 15.61
CA LEU A 60 13.83 -13.37 15.96
C LEU A 60 13.58 -14.65 16.76
N ILE A 61 14.06 -15.80 16.28
CA ILE A 61 14.04 -17.04 17.07
C ILE A 61 15.41 -17.18 17.75
N ALA A 62 15.41 -17.11 19.08
CA ALA A 62 16.59 -17.25 19.90
C ALA A 62 16.60 -18.61 20.61
N VAL A 63 17.54 -19.47 20.24
CA VAL A 63 17.85 -20.70 20.98
C VAL A 63 18.96 -20.36 21.97
N TRP A 64 18.62 -20.30 23.26
CA TRP A 64 19.47 -19.66 24.27
C TRP A 64 19.18 -20.20 25.67
N ASP A 65 20.19 -20.24 26.52
CA ASP A 65 20.13 -20.74 27.90
C ASP A 65 19.55 -19.72 28.91
N GLY A 66 19.31 -18.48 28.50
CA GLY A 66 18.80 -17.41 29.36
C GLY A 66 19.87 -16.67 30.18
N ALA A 67 21.16 -16.99 30.01
CA ALA A 67 22.26 -16.35 30.73
C ALA A 67 22.72 -15.04 30.06
N GLU A 68 22.86 -13.96 30.82
CA GLU A 68 23.19 -12.61 30.28
C GLU A 68 24.56 -12.52 29.58
N GLY A 69 25.42 -13.52 29.77
CA GLY A 69 26.77 -13.59 29.21
C GLY A 69 27.74 -12.65 29.94
N ALA A 70 29.00 -13.05 30.03
CA ALA A 70 30.06 -12.16 30.51
C ALA A 70 30.49 -11.25 29.36
N ASN A 71 30.58 -9.93 29.61
CA ASN A 71 31.15 -8.90 28.71
C ASN A 71 30.22 -8.27 27.66
N GLY A 72 28.89 -8.41 27.76
CA GLY A 72 27.96 -7.66 26.90
C GLY A 72 27.96 -8.04 25.41
N VAL A 73 28.56 -9.18 25.07
CA VAL A 73 28.58 -9.77 23.72
C VAL A 73 28.03 -11.20 23.83
N GLY A 74 27.25 -11.64 22.83
CA GLY A 74 26.61 -12.96 22.81
C GLY A 74 25.10 -12.88 22.59
N THR A 75 24.40 -14.01 22.73
CA THR A 75 22.97 -14.13 22.41
C THR A 75 22.11 -13.18 23.23
N ALA A 76 22.39 -13.02 24.53
CA ALA A 76 21.68 -12.07 25.40
C ALA A 76 21.78 -10.62 24.91
N ALA A 77 22.93 -10.20 24.38
CA ALA A 77 23.11 -8.86 23.83
C ALA A 77 22.26 -8.63 22.57
N ILE A 78 22.11 -9.66 21.73
CA ILE A 78 21.27 -9.59 20.52
C ILE A 78 19.79 -9.63 20.87
N VAL A 79 19.39 -10.47 21.83
CA VAL A 79 18.02 -10.50 22.35
C VAL A 79 17.62 -9.15 22.93
N ARG A 80 18.47 -8.56 23.77
CA ARG A 80 18.27 -7.20 24.31
C ARG A 80 18.07 -6.18 23.19
N TYR A 81 19.00 -6.15 22.24
CA TYR A 81 18.98 -5.23 21.12
C TYR A 81 17.72 -5.38 20.25
N ALA A 82 17.25 -6.61 20.05
CA ALA A 82 16.04 -6.93 19.29
C ALA A 82 14.78 -6.45 20.04
N VAL A 83 14.68 -6.70 21.35
CA VAL A 83 13.56 -6.23 22.19
C VAL A 83 13.52 -4.70 22.22
N GLU A 84 14.66 -4.02 22.39
CA GLU A 84 14.78 -2.54 22.33
C GLU A 84 14.34 -1.96 20.97
N ARG A 85 14.40 -2.76 19.90
CA ARG A 85 13.94 -2.41 18.55
C ARG A 85 12.51 -2.81 18.26
N ASN A 86 11.76 -3.22 19.27
CA ASN A 86 10.39 -3.73 19.13
C ASN A 86 10.31 -4.90 18.12
N ARG A 87 11.34 -5.77 18.09
CA ARG A 87 11.29 -7.03 17.35
C ARG A 87 10.63 -8.11 18.20
N SER A 88 9.88 -9.00 17.54
CA SER A 88 9.23 -10.12 18.23
C SER A 88 10.24 -11.24 18.47
N VAL A 89 10.64 -11.46 19.71
CA VAL A 89 11.65 -12.48 20.05
C VAL A 89 10.97 -13.73 20.60
N LEU A 90 11.15 -14.85 19.92
CA LEU A 90 10.72 -16.18 20.34
C LEU A 90 11.90 -16.91 20.97
N TRP A 91 11.79 -17.21 22.26
CA TRP A 91 12.83 -17.86 23.03
C TRP A 91 12.56 -19.36 23.20
N VAL A 92 13.51 -20.16 22.74
CA VAL A 92 13.61 -21.60 22.99
C VAL A 92 14.72 -21.82 24.01
N ASP A 93 14.36 -22.39 25.16
CA ASP A 93 15.32 -22.71 26.24
C ASP A 93 16.27 -23.82 25.76
N ALA A 94 17.54 -23.48 25.58
CA ALA A 94 18.55 -24.42 25.10
C ALA A 94 18.86 -25.54 26.12
N ASN A 95 18.63 -25.30 27.42
CA ASN A 95 18.85 -26.30 28.47
C ASN A 95 17.70 -27.30 28.58
N ASP A 96 16.50 -26.88 28.19
CA ASP A 96 15.32 -27.74 28.16
C ASP A 96 14.42 -27.40 26.96
N PRO A 97 14.74 -27.95 25.77
CA PRO A 97 14.00 -27.69 24.54
C PRO A 97 12.55 -28.21 24.56
N SER A 98 12.18 -29.02 25.57
CA SER A 98 10.81 -29.55 25.71
C SER A 98 9.83 -28.54 26.31
N LYS A 99 10.34 -27.47 26.94
CA LYS A 99 9.52 -26.38 27.48
C LYS A 99 8.81 -25.62 26.36
N PRO A 100 7.62 -25.06 26.65
CA PRO A 100 6.91 -24.23 25.68
C PRO A 100 7.74 -22.98 25.34
N VAL A 101 7.79 -22.66 24.05
CA VAL A 101 8.42 -21.44 23.52
C VAL A 101 7.80 -20.22 24.20
N ARG A 102 8.66 -19.29 24.64
CA ARG A 102 8.25 -18.04 25.30
C ARG A 102 8.42 -16.87 24.35
N TRP A 103 7.50 -15.93 24.40
CA TRP A 103 7.63 -14.65 23.70
C TRP A 103 8.26 -13.63 24.63
N LEU A 104 9.38 -13.02 24.23
CA LEU A 104 10.03 -11.98 25.02
C LEU A 104 9.52 -10.61 24.56
N ILE A 105 8.99 -9.86 25.51
CA ILE A 105 8.44 -8.52 25.30
C ILE A 105 9.18 -7.50 26.16
N PRO A 106 9.23 -6.22 25.73
CA PRO A 106 9.81 -5.16 26.53
C PRO A 106 9.28 -5.19 27.96
N ASN A 107 10.19 -4.96 28.89
CA ASN A 107 9.82 -4.81 30.28
C ASN A 107 9.64 -3.33 30.58
N ASP A 108 8.39 -2.93 30.82
CA ASP A 108 8.05 -1.53 31.13
C ASP A 108 8.34 -1.16 32.60
N ASP A 109 8.83 -2.11 33.40
CA ASP A 109 9.25 -1.90 34.77
C ASP A 109 10.72 -1.47 34.84
N ASP A 110 10.92 -0.16 34.99
CA ASP A 110 12.24 0.48 35.15
C ASP A 110 13.06 -0.09 36.33
N ALA A 111 12.41 -0.74 37.31
CA ALA A 111 13.10 -1.33 38.47
C ALA A 111 13.70 -2.72 38.18
N SER A 112 13.37 -3.36 37.07
CA SER A 112 13.86 -4.69 36.75
C SER A 112 15.24 -4.65 36.08
N PRO A 113 16.18 -5.51 36.50
CA PRO A 113 17.50 -5.61 35.85
C PRO A 113 17.43 -6.16 34.42
N ARG A 114 16.32 -6.80 34.04
CA ARG A 114 16.11 -7.38 32.70
C ARG A 114 15.24 -6.48 31.83
N ALA A 115 15.74 -6.18 30.63
CA ALA A 115 15.05 -5.38 29.62
C ALA A 115 13.80 -6.06 29.00
N TRP A 116 13.54 -7.34 29.32
CA TRP A 116 12.40 -8.09 28.80
C TRP A 116 11.74 -8.97 29.85
N ARG A 117 10.46 -9.27 29.62
CA ARG A 117 9.69 -10.30 30.35
C ARG A 117 9.28 -11.42 29.40
N ALA A 118 9.25 -12.65 29.91
CA ALA A 118 8.83 -13.81 29.15
C ALA A 118 7.32 -14.02 29.28
N ALA A 119 6.58 -13.83 28.20
CA ALA A 119 5.15 -14.10 28.07
C ALA A 119 4.90 -15.47 27.40
N PRO A 120 3.71 -16.08 27.59
CA PRO A 120 3.30 -17.21 26.75
C PRO A 120 3.18 -16.78 25.28
N MET A 121 3.27 -17.75 24.37
CA MET A 121 3.05 -17.52 22.94
C MET A 121 1.64 -16.93 22.73
N PRO A 122 1.50 -15.86 21.93
CA PRO A 122 0.18 -15.34 21.59
C PRO A 122 -0.66 -16.36 20.82
N ALA A 123 -1.98 -16.31 21.00
CA ALA A 123 -2.92 -17.20 20.32
C ALA A 123 -3.07 -16.88 18.83
N THR A 124 -2.83 -15.64 18.42
CA THR A 124 -2.98 -15.20 17.02
C THR A 124 -1.69 -14.60 16.47
N ALA A 125 -1.49 -14.74 15.16
CA ALA A 125 -0.34 -14.15 14.47
C ALA A 125 -0.35 -12.61 14.52
N LYS A 126 -1.55 -12.01 14.64
CA LYS A 126 -1.72 -10.54 14.74
C LYS A 126 -1.10 -9.99 16.02
N ASP A 127 -1.27 -10.71 17.13
CA ASP A 127 -0.70 -10.32 18.42
C ASP A 127 0.83 -10.54 18.48
N LEU A 128 1.34 -11.48 17.67
CA LEU A 128 2.78 -11.71 17.53
C LEU A 128 3.46 -10.63 16.69
N SER A 129 2.91 -10.33 15.52
CA SER A 129 3.36 -9.22 14.69
C SER A 129 2.32 -8.84 13.64
N LEU A 130 1.95 -7.55 13.65
CA LEU A 130 1.04 -6.97 12.67
C LEU A 130 1.58 -7.09 11.23
N SER A 131 2.89 -6.94 11.05
CA SER A 131 3.49 -6.98 9.72
C SER A 131 3.50 -8.40 9.15
N PHE A 132 3.85 -9.41 9.96
CA PHE A 132 3.79 -10.81 9.58
C PHE A 132 2.35 -11.23 9.27
N HIS A 133 1.40 -10.80 10.11
CA HIS A 133 -0.02 -11.04 9.86
C HIS A 133 -0.48 -10.43 8.53
N GLY A 134 -0.12 -9.17 8.26
CA GLY A 134 -0.45 -8.48 7.00
C GLY A 134 0.14 -9.17 5.78
N LEU A 135 1.43 -9.51 5.82
CA LEU A 135 2.08 -10.24 4.73
C LEU A 135 1.47 -11.64 4.51
N ALA A 136 1.13 -12.35 5.59
CA ALA A 136 0.48 -13.65 5.50
C ALA A 136 -0.94 -13.54 4.91
N ALA A 137 -1.70 -12.52 5.31
CA ALA A 137 -3.02 -12.23 4.77
C ALA A 137 -2.95 -11.90 3.27
N TYR A 138 -2.02 -11.02 2.86
CA TYR A 138 -1.75 -10.70 1.47
C TYR A 138 -1.42 -11.95 0.64
N ASN A 139 -0.53 -12.82 1.14
CA ASN A 139 -0.12 -14.03 0.44
C ASN A 139 -1.25 -15.08 0.33
N ARG A 140 -2.19 -15.10 1.27
CA ARG A 140 -3.33 -16.02 1.30
C ARG A 140 -4.63 -15.41 0.79
N ASP A 141 -4.58 -14.20 0.23
CA ASP A 141 -5.79 -13.48 -0.16
C ASP A 141 -6.58 -14.28 -1.23
N PRO A 142 -7.85 -14.65 -0.95
CA PRO A 142 -8.65 -15.46 -1.87
C PRO A 142 -9.08 -14.69 -3.12
N ALA A 143 -8.99 -13.36 -3.12
CA ALA A 143 -9.28 -12.53 -4.29
C ALA A 143 -8.12 -12.49 -5.30
N HIS A 144 -7.00 -13.18 -5.00
CA HIS A 144 -5.89 -13.28 -5.94
C HIS A 144 -6.26 -14.15 -7.15
N ASP A 145 -6.25 -13.52 -8.33
CA ASP A 145 -6.46 -14.19 -9.61
C ASP A 145 -5.12 -14.36 -10.33
N SER A 146 -4.60 -15.59 -10.30
CA SER A 146 -3.31 -15.91 -10.91
C SER A 146 -3.31 -15.74 -12.43
N ALA A 147 -4.45 -15.91 -13.11
CA ALA A 147 -4.53 -15.74 -14.57
C ALA A 147 -4.43 -14.26 -14.94
N ARG A 148 -5.20 -13.42 -14.24
CA ARG A 148 -5.16 -11.97 -14.43
C ARG A 148 -3.81 -11.37 -14.04
N ALA A 149 -3.19 -11.85 -12.97
CA ALA A 149 -1.83 -11.43 -12.59
C ALA A 149 -0.80 -11.81 -13.66
N ARG A 150 -0.89 -13.01 -14.27
CA ARG A 150 -0.02 -13.39 -15.39
C ARG A 150 -0.24 -12.52 -16.63
N GLU A 151 -1.48 -12.14 -16.93
CA GLU A 151 -1.79 -11.23 -18.04
C GLU A 151 -1.16 -9.85 -17.84
N ILE A 152 -1.29 -9.29 -16.63
CA ILE A 152 -0.64 -8.02 -16.26
C ILE A 152 0.88 -8.15 -16.44
N ALA A 153 1.49 -9.19 -15.86
CA ALA A 153 2.94 -9.40 -16.00
C ALA A 153 3.38 -9.55 -17.46
N ALA A 154 2.62 -10.27 -18.29
CA ALA A 154 2.93 -10.45 -19.70
C ALA A 154 2.85 -9.14 -20.49
N ARG A 155 1.80 -8.33 -20.24
CA ARG A 155 1.64 -7.01 -20.88
C ARG A 155 2.79 -6.08 -20.51
N GLU A 156 3.12 -5.96 -19.22
CA GLU A 156 4.23 -5.10 -18.78
C GLU A 156 5.58 -5.60 -19.31
N THR A 157 5.79 -6.91 -19.34
CA THR A 157 6.98 -7.53 -19.94
C THR A 157 7.15 -7.10 -21.41
N ALA A 158 6.07 -7.20 -22.20
CA ALA A 158 6.08 -6.81 -23.60
C ALA A 158 6.39 -5.32 -23.79
N THR A 159 5.78 -4.45 -22.96
CA THR A 159 6.05 -3.01 -22.98
C THR A 159 7.52 -2.70 -22.67
N LEU A 160 8.07 -3.27 -21.60
CA LEU A 160 9.45 -3.04 -21.18
C LEU A 160 10.45 -3.51 -22.26
N TYR A 161 10.27 -4.70 -22.82
CA TYR A 161 11.14 -5.18 -23.90
C TYR A 161 11.00 -4.34 -25.18
N ALA A 162 9.80 -3.88 -25.53
CA ALA A 162 9.59 -3.01 -26.68
C ALA A 162 10.28 -1.64 -26.52
N VAL A 163 10.34 -1.09 -25.30
CA VAL A 163 11.09 0.15 -25.04
C VAL A 163 12.60 -0.11 -25.05
N ALA A 164 13.05 -1.22 -24.45
CA ALA A 164 14.47 -1.61 -24.45
C ALA A 164 15.02 -1.79 -25.88
N ALA A 165 14.29 -2.48 -26.74
CA ALA A 165 14.66 -2.67 -28.14
C ALA A 165 14.78 -1.33 -28.90
N ARG A 166 13.92 -0.35 -28.61
CA ARG A 166 13.95 0.98 -29.24
C ARG A 166 15.07 1.88 -28.73
N THR A 167 15.56 1.64 -27.52
CA THR A 167 16.58 2.45 -26.84
C THR A 167 17.97 1.82 -26.89
N GLY A 168 18.08 0.59 -27.39
CA GLY A 168 19.35 -0.15 -27.49
C GLY A 168 19.79 -0.79 -26.17
N LEU A 169 18.90 -0.89 -25.17
CA LEU A 169 19.21 -1.58 -23.92
C LEU A 169 19.15 -3.11 -24.12
N ALA A 170 20.18 -3.81 -23.66
CA ALA A 170 20.25 -5.27 -23.76
C ALA A 170 19.09 -5.95 -23.00
N ALA A 171 18.40 -6.88 -23.66
CA ALA A 171 17.27 -7.61 -23.07
C ALA A 171 17.67 -8.42 -21.82
N ASP A 172 18.93 -8.88 -21.77
CA ASP A 172 19.49 -9.64 -20.66
C ASP A 172 19.55 -8.83 -19.36
N CYS A 173 19.55 -7.50 -19.44
CA CYS A 173 19.52 -6.64 -18.26
C CYS A 173 18.14 -6.55 -17.61
N LEU A 174 17.07 -6.76 -18.39
CA LEU A 174 15.69 -6.72 -17.89
C LEU A 174 15.20 -8.09 -17.43
N ALA A 175 15.69 -9.18 -18.03
CA ALA A 175 15.24 -10.53 -17.71
C ALA A 175 15.28 -10.88 -16.20
N PRO A 176 16.33 -10.51 -15.43
CA PRO A 176 16.39 -10.82 -14.00
C PRO A 176 15.36 -10.03 -13.18
N LEU A 177 15.15 -8.76 -13.51
CA LEU A 177 14.13 -7.90 -12.91
C LEU A 177 12.72 -8.40 -13.21
N ILE A 178 12.45 -8.77 -14.46
CA ILE A 178 11.17 -9.31 -14.91
C ILE A 178 10.85 -10.64 -14.23
N ARG A 179 11.85 -11.49 -13.96
CA ARG A 179 11.64 -12.75 -13.24
C ARG A 179 11.41 -12.57 -11.75
N THR A 180 12.02 -11.55 -11.14
CA THR A 180 12.03 -11.36 -9.68
C THR A 180 10.91 -10.43 -9.23
N LEU A 181 10.90 -9.17 -9.70
CA LEU A 181 9.98 -8.13 -9.19
C LEU A 181 8.61 -8.15 -9.87
N LEU A 182 8.56 -8.40 -11.18
CA LEU A 182 7.34 -8.22 -11.96
C LEU A 182 6.17 -9.14 -11.54
N PRO A 183 6.37 -10.42 -11.17
CA PRO A 183 5.28 -11.26 -10.69
C PRO A 183 4.65 -10.72 -9.41
N HIS A 184 5.46 -10.16 -8.51
CA HIS A 184 4.99 -9.55 -7.27
C HIS A 184 4.29 -8.22 -7.51
N TYR A 185 4.82 -7.40 -8.43
CA TYR A 185 4.14 -6.19 -8.90
C TYR A 185 2.77 -6.52 -9.47
N ALA A 186 2.69 -7.50 -10.38
CA ALA A 186 1.46 -7.86 -11.06
C ALA A 186 0.39 -8.41 -10.10
N ARG A 187 0.80 -9.16 -9.06
CA ARG A 187 -0.11 -9.58 -7.98
C ARG A 187 -0.64 -8.38 -7.20
N ALA A 188 0.25 -7.48 -6.77
CA ALA A 188 -0.12 -6.30 -6.01
C ALA A 188 -1.06 -5.38 -6.80
N ASP A 189 -0.77 -5.12 -8.08
CA ASP A 189 -1.62 -4.31 -8.96
C ASP A 189 -3.00 -4.95 -9.20
N GLN A 190 -3.04 -6.29 -9.38
CA GLN A 190 -4.29 -7.03 -9.55
C GLN A 190 -5.22 -6.91 -8.33
N LEU A 191 -4.68 -7.10 -7.13
CA LEU A 191 -5.44 -6.99 -5.89
C LEU A 191 -5.86 -5.53 -5.61
N ALA A 192 -4.95 -4.58 -5.82
CA ALA A 192 -5.23 -3.15 -5.69
C ALA A 192 -6.41 -2.72 -6.58
N ALA A 193 -6.41 -3.13 -7.86
CA ALA A 193 -7.50 -2.83 -8.78
C ALA A 193 -8.83 -3.48 -8.36
N ARG A 194 -8.79 -4.72 -7.83
CA ARG A 194 -9.97 -5.45 -7.36
C ARG A 194 -10.60 -4.77 -6.15
N TYR A 195 -9.81 -4.44 -5.13
CA TYR A 195 -10.31 -3.81 -3.90
C TYR A 195 -10.72 -2.35 -4.13
N GLN A 196 -10.03 -1.62 -5.01
CA GLN A 196 -10.51 -0.31 -5.48
C GLN A 196 -11.90 -0.41 -6.11
N ALA A 197 -12.12 -1.41 -6.98
CA ALA A 197 -13.42 -1.60 -7.62
C ALA A 197 -14.51 -1.95 -6.60
N LEU A 198 -14.23 -2.83 -5.64
CA LEU A 198 -15.16 -3.17 -4.56
C LEU A 198 -15.52 -1.95 -3.71
N TYR A 199 -14.51 -1.24 -3.18
CA TYR A 199 -14.69 -0.05 -2.35
C TYR A 199 -15.51 1.03 -3.08
N THR A 200 -15.09 1.39 -4.30
CA THR A 200 -15.77 2.45 -5.06
C THR A 200 -17.16 2.05 -5.54
N THR A 201 -17.43 0.76 -5.75
CA THR A 201 -18.77 0.26 -6.09
C THR A 201 -19.67 0.26 -4.86
N ALA A 202 -19.18 -0.20 -3.71
CA ALA A 202 -19.90 -0.17 -2.45
C ALA A 202 -20.29 1.26 -2.06
N ALA A 203 -19.38 2.24 -2.20
CA ALA A 203 -19.68 3.64 -1.96
C ALA A 203 -20.80 4.18 -2.89
N ARG A 204 -20.79 3.82 -4.19
CA ARG A 204 -21.87 4.21 -5.12
C ARG A 204 -23.22 3.63 -4.73
N TRP A 205 -23.25 2.35 -4.34
CA TRP A 205 -24.47 1.70 -3.87
C TRP A 205 -24.96 2.29 -2.55
N LEU A 206 -24.07 2.57 -1.60
CA LEU A 206 -24.42 3.19 -0.32
C LEU A 206 -25.20 4.49 -0.51
N TYR A 207 -24.64 5.43 -1.27
CA TYR A 207 -25.27 6.72 -1.50
C TYR A 207 -26.48 6.63 -2.44
N GLY A 208 -26.43 5.75 -3.45
CA GLY A 208 -27.57 5.52 -4.35
C GLY A 208 -28.77 4.91 -3.61
N LEU A 209 -28.55 3.92 -2.75
CA LEU A 209 -29.58 3.31 -1.92
C LEU A 209 -30.16 4.29 -0.90
N ALA A 210 -29.35 5.21 -0.35
CA ALA A 210 -29.84 6.25 0.53
C ALA A 210 -30.83 7.20 -0.19
N ALA A 211 -30.53 7.60 -1.42
CA ALA A 211 -31.46 8.40 -2.23
C ALA A 211 -32.73 7.61 -2.60
N VAL A 212 -32.60 6.31 -2.89
CA VAL A 212 -33.74 5.41 -3.15
C VAL A 212 -34.62 5.26 -1.90
N ALA A 213 -34.02 5.11 -0.72
CA ALA A 213 -34.74 5.00 0.55
C ALA A 213 -35.59 6.26 0.85
N VAL A 214 -35.13 7.46 0.46
CA VAL A 214 -35.95 8.68 0.55
C VAL A 214 -37.03 8.72 -0.53
N THR A 215 -36.73 8.22 -1.74
CA THR A 215 -37.65 8.32 -2.88
C THR A 215 -38.86 7.39 -2.74
N ILE A 216 -38.67 6.17 -2.21
CA ILE A 216 -39.73 5.14 -2.14
C ILE A 216 -40.93 5.59 -1.29
N PRO A 217 -40.77 6.06 -0.04
CA PRO A 217 -41.90 6.47 0.80
C PRO A 217 -42.62 7.68 0.23
N VAL A 218 -41.88 8.63 -0.36
CA VAL A 218 -42.45 9.81 -1.01
C VAL A 218 -43.39 9.40 -2.15
N LEU A 219 -42.95 8.49 -3.01
CA LEU A 219 -43.78 7.99 -4.10
C LEU A 219 -44.96 7.14 -3.59
N GLN A 220 -44.74 6.30 -2.57
CA GLN A 220 -45.77 5.46 -1.99
C GLN A 220 -46.89 6.31 -1.37
N VAL A 221 -46.56 7.28 -0.51
CA VAL A 221 -47.54 8.11 0.20
C VAL A 221 -48.34 8.99 -0.77
N LEU A 222 -47.67 9.57 -1.78
CA LEU A 222 -48.31 10.54 -2.68
C LEU A 222 -49.15 9.89 -3.79
N PHE A 223 -48.72 8.74 -4.32
CA PHE A 223 -49.36 8.14 -5.51
C PHE A 223 -50.05 6.80 -5.23
N LEU A 224 -49.61 6.06 -4.20
CA LEU A 224 -50.07 4.70 -3.92
C LEU A 224 -50.39 4.52 -2.42
N PRO A 225 -51.26 5.37 -1.84
CA PRO A 225 -51.49 5.40 -0.39
C PRO A 225 -52.01 4.06 0.17
N ASP A 226 -52.77 3.30 -0.63
CA ASP A 226 -53.34 2.01 -0.23
C ASP A 226 -52.33 0.86 -0.29
N GLN A 227 -51.16 1.04 -0.93
CA GLN A 227 -50.16 0.00 -1.15
C GLN A 227 -49.01 0.09 -0.12
N SER A 228 -49.35 -0.04 1.16
CA SER A 228 -48.39 0.11 2.27
C SER A 228 -47.22 -0.89 2.24
N TRP A 229 -47.38 -2.03 1.57
CA TRP A 229 -46.31 -3.03 1.41
C TRP A 229 -45.08 -2.51 0.65
N ILE A 230 -45.22 -1.44 -0.16
CA ILE A 230 -44.12 -0.81 -0.91
C ILE A 230 -43.05 -0.23 0.02
N ILE A 231 -43.42 0.19 1.23
CA ILE A 231 -42.46 0.65 2.27
C ILE A 231 -41.44 -0.45 2.59
N GLY A 232 -41.79 -1.73 2.40
CA GLY A 232 -40.85 -2.84 2.53
C GLY A 232 -39.59 -2.70 1.68
N PHE A 233 -39.66 -2.03 0.53
CA PHE A 233 -38.47 -1.76 -0.31
C PHE A 233 -37.54 -0.69 0.28
N GLU A 234 -38.06 0.31 1.01
CA GLU A 234 -37.23 1.25 1.76
C GLU A 234 -36.48 0.50 2.87
N VAL A 235 -37.20 -0.30 3.65
CA VAL A 235 -36.60 -1.11 4.72
C VAL A 235 -35.54 -2.04 4.15
N LEU A 236 -35.80 -2.68 3.01
CA LEU A 236 -34.80 -3.50 2.31
C LEU A 236 -33.58 -2.67 1.88
N ALA A 237 -33.76 -1.48 1.31
CA ALA A 237 -32.65 -0.61 0.91
C ALA A 237 -31.77 -0.23 2.12
N LEU A 238 -32.39 0.10 3.27
CA LEU A 238 -31.68 0.39 4.52
C LEU A 238 -30.94 -0.84 5.07
N LEU A 239 -31.54 -2.03 5.01
CA LEU A 239 -30.87 -3.29 5.40
C LEU A 239 -29.67 -3.60 4.50
N VAL A 240 -29.79 -3.37 3.18
CA VAL A 240 -28.67 -3.54 2.24
C VAL A 240 -27.56 -2.54 2.52
N ILE A 241 -27.90 -1.28 2.87
CA ILE A 241 -26.91 -0.29 3.32
C ILE A 241 -26.13 -0.80 4.54
N LEU A 242 -26.83 -1.30 5.57
CA LEU A 242 -26.18 -1.83 6.76
C LEU A 242 -25.30 -3.04 6.45
N ALA A 243 -25.77 -3.95 5.59
CA ALA A 243 -24.99 -5.10 5.15
C ALA A 243 -23.73 -4.67 4.38
N LEU A 244 -23.82 -3.70 3.47
CA LEU A 244 -22.67 -3.19 2.72
C LEU A 244 -21.62 -2.54 3.64
N LEU A 245 -22.06 -1.77 4.65
CA LEU A 245 -21.17 -1.16 5.63
C LEU A 245 -20.46 -2.22 6.47
N GLU A 246 -21.18 -3.25 6.92
CA GLU A 246 -20.62 -4.30 7.77
C GLU A 246 -19.66 -5.21 6.99
N ILE A 247 -20.01 -5.60 5.75
CA ILE A 247 -19.11 -6.39 4.89
C ILE A 247 -17.85 -5.58 4.55
N GLY A 248 -18.01 -4.31 4.15
CA GLY A 248 -16.87 -3.45 3.80
C GLY A 248 -15.90 -3.26 4.97
N ARG A 249 -16.43 -3.17 6.20
CA ARG A 249 -15.65 -3.07 7.44
C ARG A 249 -14.97 -4.39 7.80
N HIS A 250 -15.71 -5.50 7.75
CA HIS A 250 -15.17 -6.82 8.10
C HIS A 250 -14.04 -7.25 7.16
N ASP A 251 -14.22 -7.03 5.85
CA ASP A 251 -13.26 -7.45 4.84
C ASP A 251 -12.15 -6.42 4.59
N ALA A 252 -12.22 -5.26 5.24
CA ALA A 252 -11.24 -4.16 5.18
C ALA A 252 -10.85 -3.79 3.74
N TRP A 253 -11.83 -3.66 2.84
CA TRP A 253 -11.57 -3.40 1.41
C TRP A 253 -10.75 -2.13 1.17
N HIS A 254 -10.93 -1.11 2.01
CA HIS A 254 -10.18 0.15 1.93
C HIS A 254 -8.70 -0.07 2.25
N ASP A 255 -8.38 -0.69 3.39
CA ASP A 255 -7.00 -0.93 3.81
C ASP A 255 -6.24 -1.82 2.84
N LYS A 256 -6.90 -2.88 2.35
CA LYS A 256 -6.31 -3.78 1.35
C LYS A 256 -6.00 -3.05 0.06
N TRP A 257 -6.95 -2.26 -0.45
CA TRP A 257 -6.72 -1.42 -1.63
C TRP A 257 -5.50 -0.50 -1.45
N LEU A 258 -5.41 0.20 -0.31
CA LEU A 258 -4.31 1.14 -0.03
C LEU A 258 -2.95 0.43 0.08
N GLN A 259 -2.88 -0.68 0.82
CA GLN A 259 -1.63 -1.43 1.03
C GLN A 259 -1.15 -2.11 -0.25
N ASP A 260 -2.06 -2.73 -1.02
CA ASP A 260 -1.73 -3.38 -2.29
C ASP A 260 -1.27 -2.36 -3.33
N ARG A 261 -1.94 -1.19 -3.39
CA ARG A 261 -1.51 -0.08 -4.24
C ARG A 261 -0.13 0.41 -3.82
N HIS A 262 0.11 0.58 -2.52
CA HIS A 262 1.42 1.00 -2.02
C HIS A 262 2.54 0.02 -2.44
N LEU A 263 2.30 -1.28 -2.28
CA LEU A 263 3.24 -2.31 -2.69
C LEU A 263 3.50 -2.28 -4.20
N ALA A 264 2.45 -2.15 -5.01
CA ALA A 264 2.57 -2.07 -6.46
C ALA A 264 3.44 -0.87 -6.89
N GLU A 265 3.17 0.32 -6.36
CA GLU A 265 3.96 1.52 -6.70
C GLU A 265 5.42 1.41 -6.22
N ARG A 266 5.67 0.82 -5.04
CA ARG A 266 7.04 0.56 -4.55
C ARG A 266 7.81 -0.39 -5.45
N LEU A 267 7.19 -1.52 -5.83
CA LEU A 267 7.83 -2.51 -6.71
C LEU A 267 8.06 -1.93 -8.11
N ARG A 268 7.13 -1.13 -8.62
CA ARG A 268 7.27 -0.44 -9.90
C ARG A 268 8.47 0.51 -9.92
N THR A 269 8.59 1.36 -8.90
CA THR A 269 9.72 2.28 -8.75
C THR A 269 11.04 1.51 -8.53
N ALA A 270 11.00 0.44 -7.72
CA ALA A 270 12.17 -0.40 -7.46
C ALA A 270 12.73 -1.03 -8.74
N MET A 271 11.90 -1.40 -9.73
CA MET A 271 12.39 -1.96 -11.00
C MET A 271 13.39 -1.04 -11.70
N PHE A 272 13.14 0.27 -11.72
CA PHE A 272 14.02 1.25 -12.37
C PHE A 272 15.21 1.62 -11.49
N MET A 273 15.00 1.77 -10.18
CA MET A 273 16.09 2.06 -9.24
C MET A 273 17.13 0.93 -9.21
N VAL A 274 16.69 -0.33 -9.12
CA VAL A 274 17.58 -1.49 -9.13
C VAL A 274 18.30 -1.61 -10.46
N LEU A 275 17.62 -1.35 -11.59
CA LEU A 275 18.25 -1.40 -12.90
C LEU A 275 19.44 -0.43 -13.01
N VAL A 276 19.29 0.80 -12.52
CA VAL A 276 20.37 1.80 -12.54
C VAL A 276 21.45 1.50 -11.49
N ASP A 277 21.06 0.98 -10.32
CA ASP A 277 22.04 0.63 -9.29
C ASP A 277 22.91 -0.56 -9.69
N VAL A 278 22.32 -1.61 -10.27
CA VAL A 278 23.02 -2.79 -10.78
C VAL A 278 23.90 -2.46 -11.98
N ALA A 279 23.49 -1.51 -12.83
CA ALA A 279 24.26 -1.11 -14.01
C ALA A 279 25.49 -0.25 -13.67
N GLY A 280 25.59 0.34 -12.46
CA GLY A 280 26.68 1.22 -12.04
C GLY A 280 27.46 0.76 -10.79
N PRO A 281 28.43 1.56 -10.28
CA PRO A 281 29.19 1.24 -9.06
C PRO A 281 28.31 1.29 -7.80
N ARG A 282 28.27 0.21 -7.00
CA ARG A 282 27.35 0.07 -5.85
C ARG A 282 27.45 1.20 -4.82
N ARG A 283 26.30 1.72 -4.35
CA ARG A 283 26.18 2.43 -3.07
C ARG A 283 25.28 1.63 -2.12
N THR A 284 25.63 1.58 -0.84
CA THR A 284 24.70 1.16 0.22
C THR A 284 23.73 2.31 0.49
N ALA A 285 22.57 2.30 -0.16
CA ALA A 285 21.51 3.26 0.18
C ALA A 285 20.94 2.95 1.57
N PRO A 286 20.56 3.97 2.37
CA PRO A 286 19.92 3.76 3.67
C PRO A 286 18.54 3.11 3.46
N LEU A 287 18.18 2.17 4.33
CA LEU A 287 16.78 1.77 4.49
C LEU A 287 15.94 3.02 4.76
N GLU A 288 14.94 3.29 3.92
CA GLU A 288 13.92 4.30 4.19
C GLU A 288 13.42 4.11 5.63
N ARG A 289 13.75 5.06 6.51
CA ARG A 289 13.12 5.16 7.82
C ARG A 289 11.94 6.08 7.67
N PHE A 290 10.74 5.51 7.59
CA PHE A 290 9.54 6.26 7.89
C PHE A 290 9.60 6.74 9.35
N LEU A 291 8.87 7.81 9.68
CA LEU A 291 8.78 8.27 11.05
C LEU A 291 8.14 7.16 11.92
N PRO A 292 8.69 6.83 13.11
CA PRO A 292 8.26 5.69 13.93
C PRO A 292 6.76 5.66 14.28
N PHE A 293 6.10 6.81 14.23
CA PHE A 293 4.69 6.95 14.58
C PHE A 293 3.72 6.36 13.54
N TYR A 294 4.18 6.04 12.33
CA TYR A 294 3.33 5.50 11.25
C TYR A 294 3.58 4.01 10.95
N ASP A 295 4.49 3.34 11.69
CA ASP A 295 4.92 1.95 11.44
C ASP A 295 3.83 0.88 11.67
N ALA A 296 2.65 1.22 12.20
CA ALA A 296 1.66 0.21 12.57
C ALA A 296 0.77 -0.28 11.41
N VAL A 297 0.53 0.53 10.37
CA VAL A 297 -0.37 0.18 9.25
C VAL A 297 0.43 0.12 7.94
N GLY A 298 0.80 -1.09 7.53
CA GLY A 298 1.46 -1.33 6.24
C GLY A 298 3.00 -1.39 6.28
N ALA A 299 3.65 -1.43 7.45
CA ALA A 299 5.11 -1.61 7.54
C ALA A 299 5.62 -2.89 6.83
N TRP A 300 4.78 -3.93 6.78
CA TRP A 300 5.07 -5.15 6.01
C TRP A 300 5.33 -4.87 4.52
N VAL A 301 4.67 -3.86 3.94
CA VAL A 301 4.85 -3.48 2.53
C VAL A 301 6.27 -2.98 2.31
N GLY A 302 6.77 -2.13 3.21
CA GLY A 302 8.16 -1.64 3.18
C GLY A 302 9.16 -2.78 3.31
N HIS A 303 8.97 -3.67 4.28
CA HIS A 303 9.83 -4.83 4.49
C HIS A 303 9.83 -5.80 3.29
N ALA A 304 8.65 -6.12 2.76
CA ALA A 304 8.50 -7.02 1.62
C ALA A 304 9.14 -6.43 0.36
N ALA A 305 8.87 -5.16 0.06
CA ALA A 305 9.48 -4.47 -1.07
C ALA A 305 11.00 -4.41 -0.91
N ALA A 306 11.52 -4.02 0.26
CA ALA A 306 12.96 -3.95 0.50
C ALA A 306 13.65 -5.31 0.33
N ARG A 307 13.02 -6.40 0.77
CA ARG A 307 13.53 -7.76 0.57
C ARG A 307 13.62 -8.10 -0.92
N LEU A 308 12.55 -7.89 -1.67
CA LEU A 308 12.49 -8.18 -3.11
C LEU A 308 13.48 -7.32 -3.90
N THR A 309 13.63 -6.04 -3.55
CA THR A 309 14.62 -5.13 -4.12
C THR A 309 16.05 -5.61 -3.86
N ARG A 310 16.36 -6.07 -2.63
CA ARG A 310 17.68 -6.65 -2.32
C ARG A 310 17.96 -7.89 -3.14
N GLU A 311 16.99 -8.81 -3.21
CA GLU A 311 17.11 -10.02 -4.03
C GLU A 311 17.39 -9.68 -5.50
N ALA A 312 16.65 -8.71 -6.05
CA ALA A 312 16.87 -8.22 -7.42
C ALA A 312 18.23 -7.53 -7.62
N SER A 313 18.77 -6.86 -6.59
CA SER A 313 20.08 -6.17 -6.65
C SER A 313 21.29 -7.11 -6.66
N THR A 314 21.10 -8.39 -6.30
CA THR A 314 22.18 -9.40 -6.39
C THR A 314 22.51 -9.77 -7.83
N LEU A 315 21.58 -9.50 -8.75
CA LEU A 315 21.66 -9.82 -10.17
C LEU A 315 22.66 -8.87 -10.84
N ARG A 316 23.38 -9.37 -11.86
CA ARG A 316 24.38 -8.58 -12.59
C ARG A 316 23.91 -8.31 -14.01
N CYS A 317 23.96 -7.05 -14.39
CA CYS A 317 23.84 -6.58 -15.77
C CYS A 317 25.02 -5.63 -15.99
N HIS A 318 25.68 -5.75 -17.14
CA HIS A 318 26.71 -4.81 -17.54
C HIS A 318 26.16 -3.94 -18.67
N VAL A 319 26.27 -2.63 -18.51
CA VAL A 319 25.92 -1.66 -19.54
C VAL A 319 27.15 -0.78 -19.77
N ASP A 320 27.66 -0.75 -21.01
CA ASP A 320 28.89 -0.02 -21.34
C ASP A 320 28.68 1.50 -21.41
N GLN A 321 27.47 1.94 -21.78
CA GLN A 321 27.13 3.34 -22.02
C GLN A 321 25.89 3.76 -21.23
N VAL A 322 25.94 4.95 -20.63
CA VAL A 322 24.82 5.52 -19.87
C VAL A 322 23.62 5.85 -20.77
N GLY A 323 23.87 6.22 -22.04
CA GLY A 323 22.85 6.68 -22.99
C GLY A 323 21.64 5.75 -23.16
N PRO A 324 21.84 4.48 -23.58
CA PRO A 324 20.74 3.51 -23.73
C PRO A 324 19.93 3.30 -22.44
N LEU A 325 20.60 3.28 -21.29
CA LEU A 325 19.94 3.10 -19.99
C LEU A 325 19.13 4.34 -19.59
N ARG A 326 19.71 5.54 -19.77
CA ARG A 326 19.03 6.82 -19.52
C ARG A 326 17.78 6.95 -20.38
N ASP A 327 17.92 6.72 -21.69
CA ASP A 327 16.81 6.84 -22.65
C ASP A 327 15.72 5.79 -22.38
N PHE A 328 16.11 4.59 -21.93
CA PHE A 328 15.18 3.58 -21.46
C PHE A 328 14.39 4.06 -20.23
N VAL A 329 15.06 4.58 -19.20
CA VAL A 329 14.40 5.07 -17.98
C VAL A 329 13.43 6.21 -18.30
N LEU A 330 13.84 7.18 -19.12
CA LEU A 330 12.97 8.27 -19.56
C LEU A 330 11.70 7.75 -20.22
N ARG A 331 11.84 6.89 -21.24
CA ARG A 331 10.69 6.42 -22.04
C ARG A 331 9.82 5.38 -21.35
N ALA A 332 10.43 4.46 -20.59
CA ALA A 332 9.69 3.37 -19.94
C ALA A 332 9.06 3.81 -18.61
N TRP A 333 9.72 4.72 -17.88
CA TRP A 333 9.25 5.15 -16.56
C TRP A 333 8.60 6.52 -16.60
N ILE A 334 9.34 7.56 -17.00
CA ILE A 334 8.87 8.95 -16.86
C ILE A 334 7.75 9.25 -17.85
N ASP A 335 7.94 8.95 -19.14
CA ASP A 335 6.91 9.17 -20.16
C ASP A 335 5.65 8.33 -19.87
N GLY A 336 5.85 7.05 -19.50
CA GLY A 336 4.74 6.17 -19.15
C GLY A 336 3.95 6.63 -17.92
N GLN A 337 4.64 7.17 -16.90
CA GLN A 337 3.98 7.76 -15.72
C GLN A 337 3.24 9.05 -16.06
N THR A 338 3.85 9.90 -16.86
CA THR A 338 3.26 11.14 -17.33
C THR A 338 1.98 10.87 -18.13
N GLU A 339 2.02 9.94 -19.09
CA GLU A 339 0.84 9.54 -19.88
C GLU A 339 -0.28 8.99 -18.98
N HIS A 340 0.07 8.15 -18.00
CA HIS A 340 -0.90 7.61 -17.05
C HIS A 340 -1.59 8.72 -16.25
N HIS A 341 -0.83 9.67 -15.71
CA HIS A 341 -1.37 10.79 -14.95
C HIS A 341 -2.23 11.71 -15.82
N GLN A 342 -1.79 12.04 -17.05
CA GLN A 342 -2.57 12.86 -18.00
C GLN A 342 -3.92 12.21 -18.33
N ASN A 343 -3.93 10.89 -18.61
CA ASN A 343 -5.14 10.12 -18.86
C ASN A 343 -6.07 10.09 -17.63
N SER A 344 -5.49 9.93 -16.44
CA SER A 344 -6.23 9.99 -15.17
C SER A 344 -6.89 11.36 -14.97
N VAL A 345 -6.16 12.45 -15.18
CA VAL A 345 -6.66 13.83 -15.07
C VAL A 345 -7.86 14.06 -16.00
N GLY A 346 -7.76 13.66 -17.27
CA GLY A 346 -8.85 13.79 -18.23
C GLY A 346 -10.13 13.08 -17.77
N ARG A 347 -9.99 11.85 -17.29
CA ARG A 347 -11.10 11.02 -16.79
C ARG A 347 -11.74 11.59 -15.52
N HIS A 348 -10.94 11.96 -14.52
CA HIS A 348 -11.44 12.44 -13.24
C HIS A 348 -12.10 13.82 -13.36
N ARG A 349 -11.50 14.76 -14.12
CA ARG A 349 -12.13 16.05 -14.44
C ARG A 349 -13.43 15.90 -15.22
N GLY A 350 -13.50 14.95 -16.16
CA GLY A 350 -14.70 14.68 -16.93
C GLY A 350 -15.86 14.22 -16.05
N LEU A 351 -15.58 13.30 -15.12
CA LEU A 351 -16.57 12.76 -14.18
C LEU A 351 -16.99 13.80 -13.13
N SER A 352 -16.05 14.59 -12.59
CA SER A 352 -16.38 15.70 -11.68
C SER A 352 -17.25 16.76 -12.36
N ARG A 353 -16.92 17.19 -13.59
CA ARG A 353 -17.75 18.14 -14.35
C ARG A 353 -19.14 17.61 -14.68
N ARG A 354 -19.30 16.30 -14.84
CA ARG A 354 -20.63 15.67 -15.01
C ARG A 354 -21.40 15.69 -13.69
N ALA A 355 -20.76 15.32 -12.57
CA ALA A 355 -21.39 15.33 -11.26
C ALA A 355 -21.88 16.74 -10.86
N HIS A 356 -21.05 17.78 -11.05
CA HIS A 356 -21.44 19.17 -10.80
C HIS A 356 -22.62 19.61 -11.67
N ARG A 357 -22.61 19.28 -12.96
CA ARG A 357 -23.74 19.59 -13.87
C ARG A 357 -25.03 18.89 -13.44
N VAL A 358 -24.96 17.60 -13.13
CA VAL A 358 -26.12 16.83 -12.66
C VAL A 358 -26.65 17.41 -11.34
N GLY A 359 -25.77 17.69 -10.37
CA GLY A 359 -26.16 18.33 -9.11
C GLY A 359 -26.84 19.69 -9.31
N LEU A 360 -26.31 20.53 -10.22
CA LEU A 360 -26.90 21.83 -10.54
C LEU A 360 -28.28 21.67 -11.21
N VAL A 361 -28.43 20.74 -12.16
CA VAL A 361 -29.73 20.47 -12.80
C VAL A 361 -30.75 19.99 -11.76
N LEU A 362 -30.38 19.04 -10.90
CA LEU A 362 -31.25 18.55 -9.83
C LEU A 362 -31.69 19.69 -8.90
N PHE A 363 -30.77 20.58 -8.52
CA PHE A 363 -31.07 21.74 -7.69
C PHE A 363 -32.03 22.72 -8.37
N VAL A 364 -31.78 23.09 -9.62
CA VAL A 364 -32.65 24.02 -10.36
C VAL A 364 -34.04 23.43 -10.55
N VAL A 365 -34.15 22.16 -10.92
CA VAL A 365 -35.46 21.49 -11.07
C VAL A 365 -36.21 21.44 -9.74
N THR A 366 -35.52 21.14 -8.63
CA THR A 366 -36.11 21.18 -7.28
C THR A 366 -36.63 22.57 -6.95
N LEU A 367 -35.84 23.62 -7.21
CA LEU A 367 -36.21 25.00 -6.94
C LEU A 367 -37.45 25.42 -7.75
N VAL A 368 -37.49 25.07 -9.04
CA VAL A 368 -38.64 25.33 -9.90
C VAL A 368 -39.86 24.57 -9.41
N ALA A 369 -39.74 23.27 -9.11
CA ALA A 369 -40.84 22.45 -8.61
C ALA A 369 -41.42 23.02 -7.31
N ALA A 370 -40.55 23.39 -6.37
CA ALA A 370 -40.94 23.98 -5.09
C ALA A 370 -41.61 25.35 -5.28
N SER A 371 -41.09 26.19 -6.17
CA SER A 371 -41.67 27.52 -6.46
C SER A 371 -43.04 27.41 -7.12
N LEU A 372 -43.21 26.51 -8.10
CA LEU A 372 -44.49 26.28 -8.76
C LEU A 372 -45.53 25.77 -7.76
N HIS A 373 -45.15 24.84 -6.89
CA HIS A 373 -46.02 24.34 -5.84
C HIS A 373 -46.41 25.46 -4.86
N ALA A 374 -45.45 26.28 -4.41
CA ALA A 374 -45.68 27.39 -3.48
C ALA A 374 -46.66 28.46 -4.00
N VAL A 375 -46.74 28.66 -5.32
CA VAL A 375 -47.65 29.64 -5.95
C VAL A 375 -49.07 29.07 -6.13
N GLY A 376 -49.33 27.84 -5.70
CA GLY A 376 -50.66 27.23 -5.75
C GLY A 376 -50.88 26.29 -6.93
N ILE A 377 -49.88 26.07 -7.79
CA ILE A 377 -50.04 25.19 -8.97
C ILE A 377 -50.20 23.74 -8.50
N GLY A 378 -51.32 23.13 -8.87
CA GLY A 378 -51.65 21.74 -8.51
C GLY A 378 -52.24 21.57 -7.10
N HIS A 379 -52.65 22.65 -6.44
CA HIS A 379 -53.49 22.53 -5.25
C HIS A 379 -54.91 22.09 -5.65
N VAL A 380 -55.43 21.09 -4.94
CA VAL A 380 -56.82 20.62 -5.08
C VAL A 380 -57.47 20.72 -3.70
N GLU A 381 -58.70 21.21 -3.63
CA GLU A 381 -59.45 21.38 -2.37
C GLU A 381 -59.75 20.04 -1.67
N ASP A 382 -59.83 18.95 -2.45
CA ASP A 382 -59.98 17.59 -1.93
C ASP A 382 -58.74 16.73 -2.23
N ALA A 383 -58.00 16.38 -1.18
CA ALA A 383 -56.72 15.66 -1.26
C ALA A 383 -56.84 14.17 -1.68
N ARG A 384 -58.06 13.66 -1.92
CA ARG A 384 -58.34 12.23 -2.16
C ARG A 384 -58.74 11.86 -3.59
N GLU A 385 -59.08 12.82 -4.45
CA GLU A 385 -59.35 12.53 -5.87
C GLU A 385 -58.11 12.76 -6.73
N LEU A 386 -57.69 11.72 -7.48
CA LEU A 386 -56.60 11.77 -8.47
C LEU A 386 -57.05 12.56 -9.72
N SER A 387 -57.41 13.83 -9.54
CA SER A 387 -57.62 14.76 -10.65
C SER A 387 -56.29 15.06 -11.35
N ALA A 388 -56.33 15.41 -12.64
CA ALA A 388 -55.12 15.75 -13.40
C ALA A 388 -54.28 16.86 -12.72
N TRP A 389 -54.94 17.80 -12.02
CA TRP A 389 -54.28 18.87 -11.27
C TRP A 389 -53.64 18.38 -9.97
N GLY A 390 -54.25 17.42 -9.27
CA GLY A 390 -53.68 16.80 -8.07
C GLY A 390 -52.42 15.99 -8.38
N VAL A 391 -52.41 15.26 -9.50
CA VAL A 391 -51.21 14.54 -9.97
C VAL A 391 -50.04 15.50 -10.21
N ILE A 392 -50.29 16.68 -10.77
CA ILE A 392 -49.27 17.72 -10.94
C ILE A 392 -48.75 18.18 -9.58
N GLY A 393 -49.63 18.49 -8.62
CA GLY A 393 -49.26 18.87 -7.26
C GLY A 393 -48.38 17.83 -6.57
N PHE A 394 -48.81 16.57 -6.56
CA PHE A 394 -48.06 15.45 -5.99
C PHE A 394 -46.72 15.23 -6.68
N THR A 395 -46.65 15.41 -8.00
CA THR A 395 -45.39 15.33 -8.74
C THR A 395 -44.42 16.43 -8.33
N LEU A 396 -44.90 17.67 -8.17
CA LEU A 396 -44.06 18.79 -7.73
C LEU A 396 -43.50 18.52 -6.32
N ILE A 397 -44.33 18.06 -5.38
CA ILE A 397 -43.89 17.67 -4.03
C ILE A 397 -42.86 16.54 -4.10
N ALA A 398 -43.14 15.49 -4.87
CA ALA A 398 -42.26 14.35 -5.01
C ALA A 398 -40.87 14.76 -5.54
N LEU A 399 -40.84 15.62 -6.57
CA LEU A 399 -39.59 16.16 -7.11
C LEU A 399 -38.86 17.03 -6.10
N SER A 400 -39.58 17.88 -5.35
CA SER A 400 -38.99 18.75 -4.32
C SER A 400 -38.35 17.98 -3.15
N ILE A 401 -38.80 16.74 -2.87
CA ILE A 401 -38.22 15.91 -1.80
C ILE A 401 -37.17 14.93 -2.36
N ALA A 402 -37.46 14.25 -3.46
CA ALA A 402 -36.59 13.19 -3.99
C ALA A 402 -35.33 13.72 -4.68
N LEU A 403 -35.45 14.77 -5.51
CA LEU A 403 -34.30 15.26 -6.29
C LEU A 403 -33.15 15.79 -5.40
N PRO A 404 -33.39 16.49 -4.28
CA PRO A 404 -32.32 16.83 -3.34
C PRO A 404 -31.58 15.62 -2.78
N ALA A 405 -32.28 14.53 -2.46
CA ALA A 405 -31.65 13.31 -1.98
C ALA A 405 -30.69 12.70 -3.02
N TRP A 406 -31.09 12.69 -4.29
CA TRP A 406 -30.22 12.31 -5.40
C TRP A 406 -29.07 13.30 -5.61
N GLY A 407 -29.30 14.60 -5.43
CA GLY A 407 -28.26 15.63 -5.48
C GLY A 407 -27.18 15.41 -4.41
N VAL A 408 -27.60 15.12 -3.18
CA VAL A 408 -26.70 14.75 -2.07
C VAL A 408 -25.93 13.48 -2.39
N ALA A 409 -26.59 12.44 -2.92
CA ALA A 409 -25.92 11.20 -3.30
C ALA A 409 -24.83 11.42 -4.36
N VAL A 410 -25.12 12.19 -5.43
CA VAL A 410 -24.14 12.53 -6.47
C VAL A 410 -22.97 13.33 -5.90
N HIS A 411 -23.26 14.32 -5.03
CA HIS A 411 -22.24 15.10 -4.35
C HIS A 411 -21.35 14.22 -3.47
N ALA A 412 -21.95 13.38 -2.62
CA ALA A 412 -21.24 12.49 -1.72
C ALA A 412 -20.35 11.49 -2.47
N ILE A 413 -20.82 10.90 -3.58
CA ILE A 413 -20.01 10.02 -4.44
C ILE A 413 -18.81 10.79 -5.04
N ASN A 414 -19.00 12.04 -5.48
CA ASN A 414 -17.92 12.83 -6.04
C ASN A 414 -16.86 13.18 -4.99
N SER A 415 -17.30 13.61 -3.82
CA SER A 415 -16.45 13.99 -2.68
C SER A 415 -15.70 12.79 -2.11
N MET A 416 -16.36 11.64 -1.93
CA MET A 416 -15.75 10.40 -1.44
C MET A 416 -14.64 9.87 -2.37
N LEU A 417 -14.81 10.05 -3.68
CA LEU A 417 -13.82 9.63 -4.68
C LEU A 417 -12.71 10.66 -4.89
N ASP A 418 -12.73 11.76 -4.12
CA ASP A 418 -11.77 12.88 -4.09
C ASP A 418 -11.25 13.30 -5.48
N ARG A 419 -12.17 13.32 -6.46
CA ARG A 419 -11.79 13.35 -7.89
C ARG A 419 -11.07 14.64 -8.27
N ASP A 420 -11.47 15.75 -7.67
CA ASP A 420 -10.91 17.08 -7.93
C ASP A 420 -9.49 17.17 -7.36
N ARG A 421 -9.28 16.69 -6.13
CA ARG A 421 -7.95 16.67 -5.49
C ARG A 421 -6.99 15.73 -6.22
N ILE A 422 -7.44 14.52 -6.59
CA ILE A 422 -6.65 13.56 -7.37
C ILE A 422 -6.23 14.18 -8.71
N SER A 423 -7.13 14.87 -9.41
CA SER A 423 -6.81 15.53 -10.69
C SER A 423 -5.78 16.64 -10.51
N ALA A 424 -6.01 17.56 -9.56
CA ALA A 424 -5.11 18.69 -9.30
C ALA A 424 -3.71 18.25 -8.85
N ARG A 425 -3.62 17.09 -8.20
CA ARG A 425 -2.36 16.48 -7.77
C ARG A 425 -1.64 15.80 -8.92
N ALA A 426 -2.34 14.97 -9.71
CA ALA A 426 -1.77 14.34 -10.90
C ALA A 426 -1.25 15.38 -11.90
N GLU A 427 -1.94 16.52 -12.07
CA GLU A 427 -1.44 17.64 -12.89
C GLU A 427 -0.14 18.26 -12.37
N ARG A 428 -0.02 18.40 -11.05
CA ARG A 428 1.22 18.90 -10.44
C ARG A 428 2.35 17.90 -10.64
N MET A 429 2.07 16.60 -10.46
CA MET A 429 3.04 15.53 -10.68
C MET A 429 3.50 15.48 -12.14
N CYS A 430 2.60 15.56 -13.13
CA CYS A 430 2.98 15.63 -14.55
C CYS A 430 3.97 16.77 -14.81
N ARG A 431 3.70 17.97 -14.29
CA ARG A 431 4.61 19.12 -14.48
C ARG A 431 5.99 18.87 -13.87
N ILE A 432 6.06 18.33 -12.66
CA ILE A 432 7.34 18.03 -12.00
C ILE A 432 8.10 16.94 -12.78
N LEU A 433 7.40 15.89 -13.22
CA LEU A 433 8.00 14.82 -14.00
C LEU A 433 8.52 15.29 -15.36
N GLU A 434 7.73 16.08 -16.10
CA GLU A 434 8.07 16.58 -17.43
C GLU A 434 9.18 17.64 -17.42
N TYR A 435 9.18 18.55 -16.45
CA TYR A 435 10.08 19.72 -16.48
C TYR A 435 11.29 19.62 -15.55
N GLU A 436 11.16 18.95 -14.41
CA GLU A 436 12.24 18.84 -13.43
C GLU A 436 12.95 17.49 -13.55
N ILE A 437 12.22 16.39 -13.38
CA ILE A 437 12.82 15.05 -13.32
C ILE A 437 13.32 14.57 -14.70
N ALA A 438 12.53 14.73 -15.76
CA ALA A 438 12.94 14.34 -17.10
C ALA A 438 14.22 15.08 -17.51
N ARG A 439 14.29 16.39 -17.22
CA ARG A 439 15.46 17.22 -17.51
C ARG A 439 16.70 16.76 -16.74
N ASP A 440 16.57 16.48 -15.45
CA ASP A 440 17.67 15.97 -14.60
C ASP A 440 18.21 14.64 -15.14
N ILE A 441 17.31 13.74 -15.58
CA ILE A 441 17.70 12.44 -16.14
C ILE A 441 18.34 12.62 -17.52
N GLU A 442 17.78 13.46 -18.40
CA GLU A 442 18.33 13.76 -19.73
C GLU A 442 19.76 14.31 -19.67
N GLN A 443 20.03 15.17 -18.70
CA GLN A 443 21.33 15.81 -18.49
C GLN A 443 22.37 14.89 -17.86
N ALA A 444 21.98 13.73 -17.33
CA ALA A 444 22.92 12.78 -16.74
C ALA A 444 23.89 12.23 -17.79
N THR A 445 25.18 12.48 -17.58
CA THR A 445 26.29 12.03 -18.44
C THR A 445 27.03 10.83 -17.86
N SER A 446 26.92 10.62 -16.55
CA SER A 446 27.54 9.51 -15.81
C SER A 446 26.49 8.59 -15.15
N PHE A 447 26.91 7.37 -14.80
CA PHE A 447 26.05 6.43 -14.05
C PHE A 447 25.69 6.96 -12.66
N GLU A 448 26.56 7.74 -12.02
CA GLU A 448 26.31 8.34 -10.70
C GLU A 448 25.25 9.45 -10.80
N GLU A 449 25.38 10.36 -11.77
CA GLU A 449 24.37 11.39 -12.03
C GLU A 449 23.01 10.78 -12.36
N LEU A 450 22.99 9.73 -13.19
CA LEU A 450 21.75 9.04 -13.54
C LEU A 450 21.12 8.37 -12.31
N ARG A 451 21.93 7.74 -11.46
CA ARG A 451 21.45 7.12 -10.21
C ARG A 451 20.86 8.14 -9.27
N ASP A 452 21.54 9.26 -9.07
CA ASP A 452 21.05 10.32 -8.17
C ASP A 452 19.76 10.94 -8.72
N ALA A 453 19.64 11.16 -10.04
CA ALA A 453 18.42 11.65 -10.67
C ALA A 453 17.25 10.67 -10.53
N VAL A 454 17.48 9.38 -10.80
CA VAL A 454 16.48 8.30 -10.64
C VAL A 454 16.11 8.08 -9.19
N GLY A 455 17.07 8.20 -8.27
CA GLY A 455 16.84 8.15 -6.82
C GLY A 455 15.90 9.27 -6.37
N ARG A 456 16.18 10.53 -6.76
CA ARG A 456 15.31 11.67 -6.45
C ARG A 456 13.91 11.50 -7.04
N ALA A 457 13.81 11.01 -8.28
CA ALA A 457 12.52 10.70 -8.91
C ALA A 457 11.73 9.65 -8.12
N GLY A 458 12.41 8.59 -7.69
CA GLY A 458 11.82 7.52 -6.88
C GLY A 458 11.34 8.02 -5.53
N GLU A 459 12.18 8.76 -4.80
CA GLU A 459 11.82 9.39 -3.53
C GLU A 459 10.61 10.32 -3.66
N LEU A 460 10.58 11.15 -4.70
CA LEU A 460 9.45 12.04 -4.97
C LEU A 460 8.15 11.26 -5.19
N LEU A 461 8.17 10.25 -6.08
CA LEU A 461 7.00 9.45 -6.41
C LEU A 461 6.49 8.64 -5.21
N LEU A 462 7.41 8.06 -4.42
CA LEU A 462 7.05 7.28 -3.23
C LEU A 462 6.55 8.16 -2.09
N ARG A 463 7.19 9.32 -1.86
CA ARG A 463 6.75 10.30 -0.88
C ARG A 463 5.38 10.85 -1.21
N GLU A 464 5.17 11.20 -2.49
CA GLU A 464 3.85 11.58 -2.97
C GLU A 464 2.87 10.46 -2.61
N ASN A 465 3.04 9.24 -3.13
CA ASN A 465 2.11 8.15 -2.89
C ASN A 465 1.83 7.94 -1.38
N TYR A 466 2.85 8.00 -0.54
CA TYR A 466 2.73 7.91 0.91
C TYR A 466 1.87 9.02 1.53
N GLU A 467 2.07 10.29 1.15
CA GLU A 467 1.24 11.41 1.60
C GLU A 467 -0.23 11.24 1.18
N TRP A 468 -0.49 10.67 0.00
CA TRP A 468 -1.86 10.38 -0.44
C TRP A 468 -2.50 9.27 0.39
N LEU A 469 -1.81 8.15 0.57
CA LEU A 469 -2.27 7.03 1.39
C LEU A 469 -2.58 7.49 2.82
N THR A 470 -1.68 8.30 3.40
CA THR A 470 -1.88 8.87 4.75
C THR A 470 -3.14 9.72 4.78
N SER A 471 -3.37 10.57 3.77
CA SER A 471 -4.57 11.40 3.71
C SER A 471 -5.87 10.59 3.57
N LEU A 472 -5.82 9.41 2.94
CA LEU A 472 -6.96 8.51 2.79
C LEU A 472 -7.19 7.60 4.00
N ALA A 473 -6.13 7.25 4.72
CA ALA A 473 -6.24 6.48 5.96
C ALA A 473 -7.03 7.26 7.03
N PHE A 474 -6.86 8.59 7.10
CA PHE A 474 -7.64 9.44 8.02
C PHE A 474 -9.09 9.70 7.58
N GLN A 475 -9.48 9.30 6.35
CA GLN A 475 -10.84 9.47 5.83
C GLN A 475 -11.75 8.25 6.09
N GLU A 476 -11.35 7.32 6.97
CA GLU A 476 -12.21 6.19 7.35
C GLU A 476 -13.64 6.66 7.68
N LEU A 477 -14.62 5.93 7.15
CA LEU A 477 -16.05 6.06 7.44
C LEU A 477 -16.29 5.87 8.96
N HIS A 478 -16.00 6.92 9.74
CA HIS A 478 -16.35 6.98 11.13
C HIS A 478 -17.86 6.96 11.23
N ARG A 479 -18.39 6.08 12.09
CA ARG A 479 -19.77 6.20 12.55
C ARG A 479 -19.96 7.62 13.11
N PRO A 480 -21.05 8.34 12.80
CA PRO A 480 -21.57 9.24 13.80
C PRO A 480 -21.89 8.35 15.02
N GLY A 481 -21.19 8.59 16.12
CA GLY A 481 -21.36 7.87 17.38
C GLY A 481 -22.76 8.03 17.96
#